data_AF-A0A2A4R0X1-F1
#
_entry.id   AF-A0A2A4R0X1-F1
#
_cell.length_a   1.000
_cell.length_b   1.000
_cell.length_c   1.000
_cell.angle_alpha   90.00
_cell.angle_beta   90.00
_cell.angle_gamma   90.00
#
_symmetry.space_group_name_H-M   'P 1'
#
loop_
_entity.id
_entity.type
_entity.pdbx_description
1 polymer ?
#
loop_
_entity_poly.entity_id
_entity_poly.type
_entity_poly.pdbx_seq_one_letter_code
_entity_poly.pdbx_strand_id
1 'polypeptide(L)' 'MSQSSNWYNAIAHVDADCFFASCELTRRPDLKGQPVCVLSSQDACVVAKTYDAKAIGITTGMPV' A
#
# COMPACT_ATOMS: atom_id res chain seq x y z
N MET A 1 3.36 27.80 31.93
CA MET A 1 1.92 27.75 31.57
C MET A 1 1.77 26.75 30.43
N SER A 2 1.29 25.54 30.72
CA SER A 2 1.11 24.46 29.73
C SER A 2 -0.25 24.63 29.07
N GLN A 3 -0.29 24.93 27.77
CA GLN A 3 -1.54 24.88 27.00
C GLN A 3 -1.95 23.41 26.83
N SER A 4 -3.05 23.02 27.45
CA SER A 4 -3.74 21.76 27.18
C SER A 4 -4.47 21.88 25.85
N SER A 5 -3.93 21.27 24.80
CA SER A 5 -4.59 21.20 23.50
C SER A 5 -5.94 20.49 23.64
N ASN A 6 -7.02 21.12 23.17
CA ASN A 6 -8.37 20.57 23.25
C ASN A 6 -8.72 19.86 21.92
N TRP A 7 -8.90 18.54 21.95
CA TRP A 7 -9.07 17.67 20.77
C TRP A 7 -10.53 17.34 20.47
N TYR A 8 -11.47 18.13 21.00
CA TYR A 8 -12.91 17.81 21.02
C TYR A 8 -13.51 17.45 19.65
N ASN A 9 -12.93 17.95 18.55
CA ASN A 9 -13.37 17.68 17.18
C ASN A 9 -12.24 17.10 16.29
N ALA A 10 -11.22 16.48 16.88
CA ALA A 10 -10.13 15.91 16.11
C ALA A 10 -10.61 14.72 15.26
N ILE A 11 -10.33 14.76 13.95
CA ILE A 11 -10.57 13.66 13.02
C ILE A 11 -9.21 13.14 12.54
N ALA A 12 -9.02 11.83 12.62
CA ALA A 12 -7.85 11.15 12.09
C ALA A 12 -8.25 10.27 10.90
N HIS A 13 -7.40 10.25 9.88
CA HIS A 13 -7.49 9.34 8.74
C HIS A 13 -6.24 8.45 8.74
N VAL A 14 -6.45 7.15 8.60
CA VAL A 14 -5.38 6.15 8.57
C VAL A 14 -5.51 5.38 7.28
N ASP A 15 -4.43 5.35 6.51
CA ASP A 15 -4.30 4.59 5.28
C ASP A 15 -3.08 3.66 5.41
N ALA A 16 -3.19 2.45 4.88
CA ALA A 16 -2.13 1.46 4.96
C ALA A 16 -1.28 1.49 3.68
N ASP A 17 0.03 1.69 3.85
CA ASP A 17 0.96 1.74 2.73
C ASP A 17 0.92 0.44 1.92
N CYS A 18 0.61 0.58 0.62
CA CYS A 18 0.58 -0.52 -0.34
C CYS A 18 -0.24 -1.73 0.16
N PHE A 19 -1.40 -1.50 0.80
CA PHE A 19 -2.13 -2.48 1.63
C PHE A 19 -2.10 -3.95 1.15
N PHE A 20 -2.65 -4.27 -0.02
CA PHE A 20 -2.65 -5.67 -0.47
C PHE A 20 -1.24 -6.22 -0.72
N ALA A 21 -0.31 -5.40 -1.21
CA ALA A 21 1.07 -5.83 -1.40
C ALA A 21 1.78 -6.05 -0.04
N SER A 22 1.47 -5.29 1.00
CA SER A 22 2.03 -5.51 2.34
C SER A 22 1.44 -6.74 3.03
N CYS A 23 0.17 -7.05 2.80
CA CYS A 23 -0.43 -8.33 3.20
C CYS A 23 0.30 -9.51 2.53
N GLU A 24 0.53 -9.43 1.22
CA GLU A 24 1.24 -10.49 0.50
C GLU A 24 2.71 -10.62 0.94
N LEU A 25 3.43 -9.53 1.18
CA LEU A 25 4.81 -9.58 1.72
C LEU A 25 4.88 -10.17 3.14
N THR A 26 3.80 -10.07 3.91
CA THR A 26 3.70 -10.74 5.22
C THR A 26 3.50 -12.25 5.04
N ARG A 27 2.70 -12.66 4.05
CA ARG A 27 2.43 -14.07 3.71
C ARG A 27 3.58 -14.74 2.95
N ARG A 28 4.33 -13.95 2.17
CA ARG A 28 5.46 -14.33 1.30
C ARG A 28 6.70 -13.53 1.68
N PRO A 29 7.30 -13.82 2.85
CA PRO A 29 8.47 -13.10 3.34
C PRO A 29 9.69 -13.26 2.42
N ASP A 30 9.71 -14.28 1.56
CA ASP A 30 10.70 -14.50 0.52
C ASP A 30 10.71 -13.40 -0.56
N LEU A 31 9.62 -12.66 -0.72
CA LEU A 31 9.51 -11.56 -1.68
C LEU A 31 9.92 -10.20 -1.10
N LYS A 32 10.37 -10.14 0.16
CA LYS A 32 10.82 -8.88 0.78
C LYS A 32 12.01 -8.29 0.03
N GLY A 33 11.95 -6.98 -0.22
CA GLY A 33 12.97 -6.24 -0.97
C GLY A 33 12.89 -6.42 -2.49
N GLN A 34 11.87 -7.10 -3.00
CA GLN A 34 11.58 -7.21 -4.42
C GLN A 34 10.42 -6.28 -4.81
N PRO A 35 10.43 -5.75 -6.05
CA PRO A 35 9.26 -5.07 -6.61
C PRO A 35 8.08 -6.04 -6.75
N VAL A 36 7.05 -5.84 -5.92
CA VAL A 36 5.84 -6.68 -5.90
C VAL A 36 4.60 -5.88 -6.31
N CYS A 37 3.74 -6.51 -7.13
CA CYS A 37 2.38 -6.06 -7.42
C CYS A 37 1.37 -7.18 -7.15
N VAL A 38 0.12 -6.79 -6.90
CA VAL A 38 -1.02 -7.68 -6.68
C VAL A 38 -2.00 -7.45 -7.82
N LEU A 39 -2.51 -8.54 -8.40
CA LEU A 39 -3.41 -8.52 -9.54
C LEU A 39 -4.88 -8.62 -9.10
N SER A 40 -5.77 -8.12 -9.95
CA SER A 40 -7.21 -8.33 -9.81
C SER A 40 -7.60 -9.78 -10.12
N SER A 41 -8.87 -10.13 -9.88
CA SER A 41 -9.41 -11.42 -10.28
C SER A 41 -9.19 -11.67 -11.78
N GLN A 42 -8.72 -12.88 -12.13
CA GLN A 42 -8.34 -13.28 -13.49
C GLN A 42 -7.20 -12.44 -14.09
N ASP A 43 -6.35 -11.84 -13.24
CA ASP A 43 -5.14 -11.13 -13.63
C ASP A 43 -5.36 -9.94 -14.59
N ALA A 44 -6.58 -9.40 -14.62
CA ALA A 44 -6.96 -8.36 -15.59
C ALA A 44 -6.17 -7.05 -15.44
N CYS A 45 -5.74 -6.70 -14.22
CA CYS A 45 -4.92 -5.51 -13.97
C CYS A 45 -4.26 -5.51 -12.58
N VAL A 46 -3.28 -4.64 -12.41
CA VAL A 46 -2.62 -4.37 -11.12
C VAL A 46 -3.54 -3.56 -10.19
N VAL A 47 -3.85 -4.09 -9.00
CA VAL A 47 -4.70 -3.43 -7.99
C VAL A 47 -3.90 -2.82 -6.84
N ALA A 48 -2.72 -3.37 -6.53
CA ALA A 48 -1.80 -2.81 -5.56
C ALA A 48 -0.35 -3.06 -5.98
N LYS A 49 0.57 -2.22 -5.51
CA LYS A 49 2.00 -2.34 -5.80
C LYS A 49 2.82 -1.68 -4.70
N THR A 50 4.00 -2.21 -4.49
CA THR A 50 5.05 -1.66 -3.62
C THR A 50 5.65 -0.38 -4.22
N TYR A 51 6.36 0.41 -3.40
CA TYR A 51 6.96 1.68 -3.84
C TYR A 51 8.09 1.50 -4.86
N ASP A 52 8.89 0.44 -4.74
CA ASP A 52 9.91 0.03 -5.70
C ASP A 52 9.28 -0.46 -7.01
N ALA A 53 8.16 -1.21 -6.96
CA ALA A 53 7.37 -1.51 -8.17
C ALA A 53 6.83 -0.24 -8.85
N LYS A 54 6.39 0.76 -8.08
CA LYS A 54 6.01 2.07 -8.62
C LYS A 54 7.20 2.80 -9.26
N ALA A 55 8.38 2.72 -8.65
CA ALA A 55 9.58 3.40 -9.15
C ALA A 55 10.04 2.88 -10.53
N ILE A 56 9.76 1.61 -10.84
CA ILE A 56 10.07 1.02 -12.15
C ILE A 56 8.94 1.16 -13.19
N GLY A 57 7.91 1.95 -12.88
CA GLY A 57 6.86 2.32 -13.84
C GLY A 57 5.57 1.51 -13.76
N ILE A 58 5.41 0.58 -12.82
CA ILE A 58 4.13 -0.12 -12.63
C ILE A 58 3.11 0.86 -12.07
N THR A 59 1.91 0.88 -12.62
CA THR A 59 0.80 1.76 -12.19
C THR A 59 -0.42 0.95 -11.75
N THR A 60 -1.31 1.57 -10.97
CA THR A 60 -2.59 0.92 -10.60
C THR A 60 -3.52 0.97 -11.81
N GLY A 61 -4.19 -0.14 -12.12
CA GLY A 61 -5.00 -0.30 -13.33
C GLY A 61 -4.19 -0.67 -14.57
N MET A 62 -2.87 -0.86 -14.45
CA MET A 62 -2.04 -1.37 -15.53
C MET A 62 -2.48 -2.79 -15.89
N PRO A 63 -2.80 -3.09 -17.16
CA PRO A 63 -3.06 -4.45 -17.62
C PRO A 63 -1.75 -5.26 -17.61
N VAL A 64 -1.88 -6.57 -17.39
CA VAL A 64 -0.74 -7.52 -17.29
C VAL A 64 -0.81 -8.55 -18.39
#